data_AF-A0AAN9XFB1-F1
#
_entry.id   AF-A0AAN9XFB1-F1
#
_cell.length_a   1.000
_cell.length_b   1.000
_cell.length_c   1.000
_cell.angle_alpha   90.00
_cell.angle_beta   90.00
_cell.angle_gamma   90.00
#
_symmetry.space_group_name_H-M   'P 1'
#
loop_
_entity.id
_entity.type
_entity.pdbx_description
1 polymer ?
#
loop_
_entity_poly.entity_id
_entity_poly.type
_entity_poly.pdbx_seq_one_letter_code
_entity_poly.pdbx_strand_id
1 'polypeptide(L)'
;MADATLRVHQTQPLKDIYTPEACSHYAISNSIILTYDHRGGAPPRGRDRLRVFRTIVQTNYYSEGVGNKEQIHVLGFDASDEFHEYVIVWENDAIEWRVDGKVVRREGFPKKPMFLYASVWDASCIADRKYRGTHQPYVCMYKDIHVPVGTAVVY
;
A
#
# COMPACT_ATOMS: atom_id res chain seq x y z
N MET A 1 27.96 13.41 20.24
CA MET A 1 27.96 12.81 18.89
C MET A 1 26.51 12.57 18.53
N ALA A 2 25.95 13.33 17.57
CA ALA A 2 24.58 13.10 17.12
C ALA A 2 24.54 11.82 16.29
N ASP A 3 23.56 10.96 16.57
CA ASP A 3 23.36 9.67 15.91
C ASP A 3 23.25 9.84 14.38
N ALA A 4 24.24 9.33 13.65
CA ALA A 4 24.32 9.43 12.20
C ALA A 4 23.21 8.64 11.48
N THR A 5 22.56 7.71 12.19
CA THR A 5 21.46 6.89 11.67
C THR A 5 20.20 7.72 11.38
N LEU A 6 20.01 8.85 12.09
CA LEU A 6 18.80 9.68 11.96
C LEU A 6 18.74 10.49 10.64
N ARG A 7 19.83 10.54 9.86
CA ARG A 7 19.92 11.35 8.63
C ARG A 7 19.52 10.61 7.35
N VAL A 8 19.41 9.27 7.37
CA VAL A 8 19.34 8.46 6.15
C VAL A 8 17.94 8.41 5.51
N HIS A 9 16.89 8.72 6.28
CA HIS A 9 15.50 8.64 5.79
C HIS A 9 14.72 9.94 6.02
N GLN A 10 15.28 11.08 5.59
CA GLN A 10 14.48 12.30 5.51
C GLN A 10 13.37 12.11 4.45
N THR A 11 12.14 12.42 4.84
CA THR A 11 10.97 12.31 3.96
C THR A 11 10.25 13.65 3.82
N GLN A 12 9.53 13.83 2.72
CA GLN A 12 8.67 14.97 2.45
C GLN A 12 7.28 14.50 2.02
N PRO A 13 6.22 15.32 2.22
CA PRO A 13 4.90 15.00 1.69
C PRO A 13 4.91 14.79 0.18
N LEU A 14 4.17 13.79 -0.31
CA LEU A 14 3.94 13.61 -1.74
C LEU A 14 3.02 14.73 -2.25
N LYS A 15 3.40 15.41 -3.32
CA LYS A 15 2.68 16.59 -3.84
C LYS A 15 2.05 16.35 -5.22
N ASP A 16 2.73 15.63 -6.10
CA ASP A 16 2.32 15.43 -7.49
C ASP A 16 1.79 14.02 -7.69
N ILE A 17 0.51 13.91 -8.04
CA ILE A 17 -0.21 12.64 -8.13
C ILE A 17 -1.17 12.68 -9.32
N TYR A 18 -1.24 11.57 -10.07
CA TYR A 18 -2.26 11.40 -11.09
C TYR A 18 -3.63 11.09 -10.45
N THR A 19 -4.63 11.92 -10.73
CA THR A 19 -5.97 11.82 -10.13
C THR A 19 -7.06 11.54 -11.18
N PRO A 20 -7.35 10.27 -11.49
CA PRO A 20 -8.50 9.90 -12.32
C PRO A 20 -9.83 10.08 -11.56
N GLU A 21 -10.97 9.94 -12.24
CA GLU A 21 -12.32 10.18 -11.68
C GLU A 21 -12.64 9.44 -10.37
N ALA A 22 -12.06 8.25 -10.16
CA ALA A 22 -12.24 7.45 -8.94
C ALA A 22 -11.20 7.74 -7.84
N CYS A 23 -10.38 8.78 -8.01
CA CYS A 23 -9.34 9.23 -7.09
C CYS A 23 -9.60 10.68 -6.69
N SER A 24 -9.67 10.96 -5.40
CA SER A 24 -9.73 12.32 -4.85
C SER A 24 -8.45 12.64 -4.09
N HIS A 25 -7.81 13.77 -4.39
CA HIS A 25 -6.60 14.23 -3.71
C HIS A 25 -6.88 15.55 -2.98
N TYR A 26 -6.65 15.55 -1.68
CA TYR A 26 -6.79 16.69 -0.79
C TYR A 26 -5.41 17.11 -0.28
N ALA A 27 -4.72 17.93 -1.07
CA ALA A 27 -3.34 18.34 -0.79
C ALA A 27 -3.18 19.03 0.58
N ILE A 28 -4.17 19.84 1.00
CA ILE A 28 -4.14 20.57 2.28
C ILE A 28 -4.14 19.62 3.48
N SER A 29 -4.94 18.55 3.42
CA SER A 29 -5.03 17.54 4.49
C SER A 29 -4.09 16.35 4.28
N ASN A 30 -3.22 16.41 3.26
CA ASN A 30 -2.35 15.32 2.80
C ASN A 30 -3.12 13.99 2.72
N SER A 31 -4.27 13.98 2.04
CA SER A 31 -5.15 12.81 1.96
C SER A 31 -5.45 12.42 0.51
N ILE A 32 -5.47 11.12 0.23
CA ILE A 32 -5.93 10.55 -1.03
C ILE A 32 -7.03 9.55 -0.74
N ILE A 33 -8.09 9.58 -1.53
CA ILE A 33 -9.19 8.63 -1.45
C ILE A 33 -9.29 7.90 -2.78
N LEU A 34 -9.22 6.57 -2.73
CA LEU A 34 -9.49 5.69 -3.87
C LEU A 34 -10.84 5.00 -3.66
N THR A 35 -11.70 5.05 -4.68
CA THR A 35 -13.04 4.45 -4.63
C THR A 35 -13.17 3.31 -5.62
N TYR A 36 -13.72 2.19 -5.17
CA TYR A 36 -14.09 1.05 -6.00
C TYR A 36 -15.60 0.84 -5.99
N ASP A 37 -16.24 1.00 -7.15
CA ASP A 37 -17.67 0.86 -7.37
C ASP A 37 -17.97 0.31 -8.78
N HIS A 38 -19.23 0.44 -9.22
CA HIS A 38 -19.71 0.00 -10.54
C HIS A 38 -18.92 0.54 -11.73
N ARG A 39 -18.18 1.66 -11.57
CA ARG A 39 -17.31 2.23 -12.62
C ARG A 39 -16.05 1.39 -12.86
N GLY A 40 -15.76 0.43 -11.98
CA GLY A 40 -14.64 -0.51 -12.09
C GLY A 40 -14.95 -1.93 -11.61
N GLY A 41 -16.22 -2.30 -11.38
CA GLY A 41 -16.56 -3.56 -10.71
C GLY A 41 -17.85 -4.28 -11.06
N ALA A 42 -17.79 -5.60 -10.91
CA ALA A 42 -18.84 -6.57 -11.21
C ALA A 42 -20.03 -6.47 -10.22
N PRO A 43 -21.25 -6.89 -10.63
CA PRO A 43 -22.45 -6.75 -9.82
C PRO A 43 -22.42 -7.58 -8.51
N PRO A 44 -23.07 -7.10 -7.42
CA PRO A 44 -23.15 -7.78 -6.13
C PRO A 44 -23.71 -9.22 -6.21
N ARG A 45 -22.99 -10.23 -5.71
CA ARG A 45 -23.52 -11.60 -5.50
C ARG A 45 -22.81 -12.36 -4.36
N GLY A 46 -23.48 -12.61 -3.22
CA GLY A 46 -23.09 -13.65 -2.24
C GLY A 46 -22.67 -13.19 -0.84
N ARG A 47 -22.41 -14.16 0.06
CA ARG A 47 -22.14 -13.96 1.51
C ARG A 47 -20.71 -13.49 1.81
N ASP A 48 -20.60 -12.66 2.84
CA ASP A 48 -19.45 -11.83 3.17
C ASP A 48 -18.37 -12.57 3.99
N ARG A 49 -17.15 -12.72 3.43
CA ARG A 49 -15.96 -13.24 4.12
C ARG A 49 -14.91 -12.16 4.39
N LEU A 50 -15.25 -10.88 4.19
CA LEU A 50 -14.31 -9.76 4.24
C LEU A 50 -13.59 -9.63 5.59
N ARG A 51 -14.25 -9.96 6.71
CA ARG A 51 -13.72 -9.78 8.07
C ARG A 51 -12.36 -10.45 8.31
N VAL A 52 -12.12 -11.66 7.79
CA VAL A 52 -10.84 -12.37 8.01
C VAL A 52 -9.70 -11.78 7.16
N PHE A 53 -10.02 -11.21 6.00
CA PHE A 53 -9.02 -10.65 5.10
C PHE A 53 -8.55 -9.25 5.53
N ARG A 54 -9.34 -8.54 6.33
CA ARG A 54 -8.95 -7.22 6.85
C ARG A 54 -7.95 -7.29 8.00
N THR A 55 -7.71 -8.47 8.57
CA THR A 55 -6.77 -8.67 9.69
C THR A 55 -5.41 -9.24 9.25
N ILE A 56 -5.18 -9.32 7.94
CA ILE A 56 -3.93 -9.80 7.36
C ILE A 56 -3.43 -8.85 6.27
N VAL A 57 -2.13 -8.83 6.05
CA VAL A 57 -1.51 -8.14 4.90
C VAL A 57 -0.54 -9.08 4.20
N GLN A 58 -0.49 -9.02 2.87
CA GLN A 58 0.48 -9.75 2.07
C GLN A 58 1.61 -8.82 1.63
N THR A 59 2.86 -9.21 1.86
CA THR A 59 4.02 -8.55 1.24
C THR A 59 4.59 -9.40 0.12
N ASN A 60 5.11 -8.75 -0.91
CA ASN A 60 5.78 -9.39 -2.04
C ASN A 60 6.80 -8.42 -2.63
N TYR A 61 7.75 -8.94 -3.41
CA TYR A 61 8.66 -8.13 -4.20
C TYR A 61 9.06 -8.84 -5.49
N TYR A 62 9.29 -8.05 -6.53
CA TYR A 62 9.66 -8.53 -7.86
C TYR A 62 11.09 -8.10 -8.18
N SER A 63 11.89 -9.03 -8.68
CA SER A 63 13.21 -8.75 -9.25
C SER A 63 13.26 -9.29 -10.66
N GLU A 64 13.57 -8.43 -11.63
CA GLU A 64 13.67 -8.82 -13.04
C GLU A 64 12.40 -9.50 -13.58
N GLY A 65 11.23 -9.06 -13.10
CA GLY A 65 9.94 -9.63 -13.48
C GLY A 65 9.54 -10.88 -12.68
N VAL A 66 10.41 -11.40 -11.81
CA VAL A 66 10.16 -12.60 -11.02
C VAL A 66 9.65 -12.24 -9.62
N GLY A 67 8.37 -12.54 -9.38
CA GLY A 67 7.72 -12.51 -8.07
C GLY A 67 7.83 -13.85 -7.32
N ASN A 68 6.70 -14.38 -6.86
CA ASN A 68 6.56 -15.63 -6.09
C ASN A 68 7.28 -15.61 -4.73
N LYS A 69 7.23 -14.46 -4.05
CA LYS A 69 7.87 -14.23 -2.75
C LYS A 69 6.85 -13.70 -1.74
N GLU A 70 5.60 -14.14 -1.88
CA GLU A 70 4.49 -13.75 -1.05
C GLU A 70 4.70 -14.22 0.39
N GLN A 71 4.42 -13.35 1.35
CA GLN A 71 4.31 -13.70 2.77
C GLN A 71 3.08 -13.03 3.35
N ILE A 72 2.30 -13.77 4.14
CA ILE A 72 1.11 -13.29 4.85
C ILE A 72 1.50 -12.95 6.28
N HIS A 73 1.12 -11.75 6.72
CA HIS A 73 1.36 -11.24 8.07
C HIS A 73 0.02 -11.01 8.76
N VAL A 74 -0.13 -11.49 9.99
CA VAL A 74 -1.30 -11.20 10.83
C VAL A 74 -1.09 -9.84 11.50
N LEU A 75 -2.03 -8.91 11.31
CA LEU A 75 -1.92 -7.55 11.81
C LEU A 75 -2.22 -7.45 13.32
N GLY A 76 -3.13 -8.30 13.80
CA GLY A 76 -3.65 -8.23 15.18
C GLY A 76 -4.75 -7.16 15.38
N PHE A 77 -5.14 -6.48 14.31
CA PHE A 77 -6.24 -5.50 14.24
C PHE A 77 -6.96 -5.63 12.89
N ASP A 78 -8.12 -5.00 12.75
CA ASP A 78 -8.84 -4.87 11.48
C ASP A 78 -8.40 -3.57 10.80
N ALA A 79 -7.75 -3.68 9.63
CA ALA A 79 -7.17 -2.55 8.92
C ALA A 79 -8.18 -1.50 8.41
N SER A 80 -9.49 -1.72 8.61
CA SER A 80 -10.55 -0.76 8.26
C SER A 80 -11.15 -0.01 9.44
N ASP A 81 -10.76 -0.33 10.68
CA ASP A 81 -11.33 0.30 11.87
C ASP A 81 -10.74 1.70 12.11
N GLU A 82 -9.45 1.92 11.82
CA GLU A 82 -8.78 3.22 11.91
C GLU A 82 -7.56 3.33 10.97
N PHE A 83 -6.85 4.47 11.00
CA PHE A 83 -5.61 4.64 10.26
C PHE A 83 -4.45 3.91 10.95
N HIS A 84 -3.73 3.11 10.18
CA HIS A 84 -2.49 2.45 10.59
C HIS A 84 -1.33 2.91 9.70
N GLU A 85 -0.11 2.89 10.27
CA GLU A 85 1.09 3.29 9.55
C GLU A 85 1.68 2.10 8.79
N TYR A 86 1.92 2.27 7.49
CA TYR A 86 2.60 1.29 6.64
C TYR A 86 3.84 1.93 6.03
N VAL A 87 5.01 1.36 6.29
CA VAL A 87 6.29 1.90 5.80
C VAL A 87 7.02 0.86 4.97
N ILE A 88 7.53 1.26 3.82
CA ILE A 88 8.51 0.50 3.05
C ILE A 88 9.82 1.27 3.10
N VAL A 89 10.79 0.75 3.85
CA VAL A 89 12.16 1.24 3.83
C VAL A 89 12.89 0.47 2.74
N TRP A 90 13.44 1.21 1.78
CA TRP A 90 14.11 0.61 0.65
C TRP A 90 15.53 1.15 0.56
N GLU A 91 16.48 0.27 0.88
CA GLU A 91 17.91 0.54 0.90
C GLU A 91 18.62 -0.26 -0.20
N ASN A 92 19.92 -0.02 -0.39
CA ASN A 92 20.70 -0.65 -1.44
C ASN A 92 20.85 -2.17 -1.28
N ASP A 93 20.74 -2.67 -0.04
CA ASP A 93 20.96 -4.07 0.35
C ASP A 93 19.69 -4.75 0.86
N ALA A 94 18.67 -3.99 1.28
CA ALA A 94 17.44 -4.56 1.83
C ALA A 94 16.16 -3.76 1.52
N ILE A 95 15.04 -4.46 1.48
CA ILE A 95 13.70 -3.88 1.70
C ILE A 95 13.24 -4.28 3.10
N GLU A 96 12.69 -3.34 3.84
CA GLU A 96 12.02 -3.58 5.10
C GLU A 96 10.60 -3.05 5.06
N TRP A 97 9.66 -3.87 5.52
CA TRP A 97 8.25 -3.49 5.66
C TRP A 97 7.97 -3.30 7.15
N ARG A 98 7.29 -2.20 7.49
CA ARG A 98 6.83 -1.93 8.84
C ARG A 98 5.32 -1.68 8.87
N VAL A 99 4.71 -2.09 9.97
CA VAL A 99 3.33 -1.79 10.32
C VAL A 99 3.32 -1.22 11.74
N ASP A 100 2.76 -0.03 11.92
CA ASP A 100 2.72 0.70 13.20
C ASP A 100 4.10 0.73 13.90
N GLY A 101 5.12 1.13 13.15
CA GLY A 101 6.52 1.18 13.60
C GLY A 101 7.25 -0.16 13.77
N LYS A 102 6.56 -1.31 13.71
CA LYS A 102 7.16 -2.65 13.89
C LYS A 102 7.57 -3.26 12.56
N VAL A 103 8.80 -3.77 12.48
CA VAL A 103 9.28 -4.52 11.31
C VAL A 103 8.50 -5.84 11.19
N VAL A 104 7.79 -6.02 10.09
CA VAL A 104 7.05 -7.27 9.77
C VAL A 104 7.83 -8.16 8.81
N ARG A 105 8.71 -7.58 7.99
CA ARG A 105 9.56 -8.33 7.06
C ARG A 105 10.81 -7.52 6.70
N ARG A 106 11.93 -8.20 6.51
CA ARG A 106 13.16 -7.66 5.91
C ARG A 106 13.75 -8.68 4.96
N GLU A 107 14.06 -8.27 3.74
CA GLU A 107 14.60 -9.14 2.68
C GLU A 107 15.67 -8.41 1.87
N GLY A 108 16.51 -9.14 1.14
CA GLY A 108 17.46 -8.54 0.20
C GLY A 108 16.81 -8.17 -1.14
N PHE A 109 17.20 -6.99 -1.67
CA PHE A 109 17.10 -6.56 -3.09
C PHE A 109 15.71 -6.14 -3.64
N PRO A 110 15.59 -4.89 -4.16
CA PRO A 110 15.69 -4.52 -5.57
C PRO A 110 16.51 -3.22 -5.78
N LYS A 111 17.07 -3.02 -6.98
CA LYS A 111 17.99 -1.89 -7.27
C LYS A 111 17.50 -0.88 -8.31
N LYS A 112 16.39 -1.17 -8.99
CA LYS A 112 15.86 -0.28 -10.04
C LYS A 112 15.05 0.83 -9.40
N PRO A 113 15.12 2.10 -9.84
CA PRO A 113 14.19 3.14 -9.42
C PRO A 113 12.72 2.68 -9.60
N MET A 114 11.84 3.05 -8.67
CA MET A 114 10.42 2.73 -8.71
C MET A 114 9.58 3.95 -8.39
N PHE A 115 8.37 3.98 -8.93
CA PHE A 115 7.32 4.89 -8.48
C PHE A 115 6.59 4.30 -7.28
N LEU A 116 6.05 5.17 -6.44
CA LEU A 116 5.05 4.80 -5.44
C LEU A 116 3.69 4.67 -6.13
N TYR A 117 3.00 3.54 -5.94
CA TYR A 117 1.68 3.29 -6.48
C TYR A 117 0.70 2.84 -5.39
N ALA A 118 -0.56 3.22 -5.55
CA ALA A 118 -1.69 2.72 -4.78
C ALA A 118 -2.88 2.49 -5.72
N SER A 119 -3.60 1.39 -5.53
CA SER A 119 -4.80 1.07 -6.31
C SER A 119 -5.78 0.24 -5.49
N VAL A 120 -7.05 0.27 -5.89
CA VAL A 120 -8.09 -0.64 -5.40
C VAL A 120 -8.73 -1.31 -6.61
N TRP A 121 -8.79 -2.65 -6.61
CA TRP A 121 -9.23 -3.43 -7.77
C TRP A 121 -9.82 -4.78 -7.35
N ASP A 122 -10.63 -5.39 -8.21
CA ASP A 122 -11.20 -6.72 -7.98
C ASP A 122 -10.23 -7.82 -8.39
N ALA A 123 -9.56 -8.40 -7.38
CA ALA A 123 -8.65 -9.53 -7.52
C ALA A 123 -9.33 -10.91 -7.43
N SER A 124 -10.67 -10.99 -7.46
CA SER A 124 -11.40 -12.25 -7.28
C SER A 124 -11.07 -13.29 -8.36
N CYS A 125 -10.67 -12.87 -9.57
CA CYS A 125 -10.24 -13.78 -10.62
C CYS A 125 -8.94 -14.55 -10.29
N ILE A 126 -8.10 -13.99 -9.41
CA ILE A 126 -6.81 -14.57 -8.99
C ILE A 126 -6.93 -15.23 -7.62
N ALA A 127 -7.77 -14.70 -6.72
CA ALA A 127 -7.98 -15.24 -5.38
C ALA A 127 -9.05 -16.35 -5.31
N ASP A 128 -9.08 -17.28 -6.28
CA ASP A 128 -10.06 -18.39 -6.39
C ASP A 128 -11.53 -17.98 -6.28
N ARG A 129 -11.89 -16.75 -6.68
CA ARG A 129 -13.24 -16.16 -6.52
C ARG A 129 -13.77 -16.19 -5.08
N LYS A 130 -12.87 -16.24 -4.09
CA LYS A 130 -13.21 -16.29 -2.66
C LYS A 130 -13.91 -15.02 -2.17
N TYR A 131 -13.81 -13.94 -2.94
CA TYR A 131 -14.43 -12.66 -2.62
C TYR A 131 -15.39 -12.22 -3.73
N ARG A 132 -16.57 -11.74 -3.31
CA ARG A 132 -17.55 -11.06 -4.16
C ARG A 132 -18.21 -9.97 -3.32
N GLY A 133 -17.85 -8.73 -3.58
CA GLY A 133 -18.30 -7.60 -2.79
C GLY A 133 -19.77 -7.25 -3.05
N THR A 134 -20.54 -6.97 -1.99
CA THR A 134 -21.92 -6.45 -2.09
C THR A 134 -22.10 -5.04 -1.54
N HIS A 135 -21.08 -4.49 -0.87
CA HIS A 135 -21.11 -3.23 -0.12
C HIS A 135 -20.42 -2.08 -0.87
N GLN A 136 -20.51 -2.03 -2.20
CA GLN A 136 -19.99 -0.89 -2.95
C GLN A 136 -20.72 0.41 -2.53
N PRO A 137 -20.05 1.57 -2.51
CA PRO A 137 -18.63 1.77 -2.85
C PRO A 137 -17.67 1.30 -1.74
N TYR A 138 -16.56 0.67 -2.13
CA TYR A 138 -15.43 0.43 -1.23
C TYR A 138 -14.48 1.60 -1.30
N VAL A 139 -14.20 2.20 -0.16
CA VAL A 139 -13.38 3.42 -0.06
C VAL A 139 -12.09 3.07 0.68
N CYS A 140 -10.95 3.40 0.07
CA CYS A 140 -9.63 3.26 0.67
C CYS A 140 -9.02 4.65 0.84
N MET A 141 -8.65 5.01 2.07
CA MET A 141 -8.12 6.32 2.42
C MET A 141 -6.64 6.21 2.76
N TYR A 142 -5.84 7.06 2.15
CA TYR A 142 -4.42 7.25 2.46
C TYR A 142 -4.25 8.65 3.03
N LYS A 143 -3.47 8.77 4.09
CA LYS A 143 -3.19 10.05 4.73
C LYS A 143 -1.72 10.14 5.08
N ASP A 144 -1.19 11.36 5.09
CA ASP A 144 0.17 11.65 5.53
C ASP A 144 1.21 10.87 4.70
N ILE A 145 1.03 10.88 3.38
CA ILE A 145 1.90 10.15 2.46
C ILE A 145 3.21 10.90 2.33
N HIS A 146 4.30 10.18 2.59
CA HIS A 146 5.65 10.69 2.57
C HIS A 146 6.53 9.89 1.62
N VAL A 147 7.41 10.59 0.90
CA VAL A 147 8.40 10.02 -0.01
C VAL A 147 9.80 10.52 0.37
N PRO A 148 10.89 9.80 0.02
CA PRO A 148 12.22 10.23 0.41
C PRO A 148 12.60 11.58 -0.24
N VAL A 149 13.35 12.40 0.50
CA VAL A 149 13.90 13.66 0.00
C VAL A 149 15.11 13.36 -0.89
N GLY A 150 15.19 14.02 -2.05
CA GLY A 150 16.39 14.00 -2.89
C GLY A 150 16.65 12.72 -3.68
N THR A 151 15.72 11.76 -3.70
CA THR A 151 15.85 10.51 -4.47
C THR A 151 14.88 10.43 -5.66
N ALA A 152 14.14 11.50 -5.96
CA ALA A 152 13.26 11.55 -7.11
C ALA A 152 14.10 11.53 -8.40
N VAL A 153 13.82 10.56 -9.27
CA VAL A 153 14.43 10.49 -10.61
C VAL A 153 13.57 11.31 -11.55
N VAL A 154 14.10 12.42 -12.06
CA VAL A 154 13.46 13.23 -13.11
C VAL A 154 13.93 12.70 -14.46
N TYR A 155 12.99 12.30 -15.31
CA TYR A 155 13.25 11.86 -16.69
C TYR A 155 13.12 13.00 -17.69
#